data_AF-R5YH34-F1
#
_entry.id   AF-R5YH34-F1
#
_cell.length_a   1.000
_cell.length_b   1.000
_cell.length_c   1.000
_cell.angle_alpha   90.00
_cell.angle_beta   90.00
_cell.angle_gamma   90.00
#
_symmetry.space_group_name_H-M   'P 1'
#
loop_
_entity.id
_entity.type
_entity.pdbx_description
1 polymer ?
#
loop_
_entity_poly.entity_id
_entity_poly.type
_entity_poly.pdbx_seq_one_letter_code
_entity_poly.pdbx_strand_id
1 'polypeptide(L)'
;MTFGMYAVVEGTLGIERGNMLTFLYSLGFFIVPYFVFKMIFAHKRKLILKSMLKRIPCYIAAIAIVTTVFYSGLLGYASRIPDAEDIDSIEFSSTISNPYSSVNDNDALHRRPIYGYAVMKTYSGYTSTGGFDRFFYGEGYQDIYYPKYSVDDESMIHRLIEIHRCFVQKGHIKSTASDTCAMNFQIVYTLKNGKTIKRYYSVTTEENAKRIMGLSDTIVAKSGIEEYFETNPDDYASDNYFSKVSAELNPGNYFYLYSKYLKDSYRCGMITDELKKAVLKDLENQTANDIFFHKPEDELGVISFGIGDNFIDDMPENYYYNEYGDLIDRYTCEIVNDNTLQTEQAKESMKLTDLTIGAMDNTSKSFVITKTMTNTIKYLTDNGYMKCLESKITASDVKSMKLCTKSESINKTNADMLPLFSGGYNSVADIKSFDSNMDLDMDLFYANYPQSNSHYIEHNVPNEITSKSTIQKVLDNCFLYGYCGNNYRIAEITFNDGSIATYCITGEVYEKLMK
;
A
#
# COMPACT_ATOMS: atom_id res chain seq x y z
N MET A 1 13.14 -11.93 32.63
CA MET A 1 12.29 -11.42 33.74
C MET A 1 11.69 -10.04 33.46
N THR A 2 12.37 -9.15 32.73
CA THR A 2 11.83 -7.86 32.23
C THR A 2 10.67 -7.98 31.23
N PHE A 3 10.61 -9.08 30.47
CA PHE A 3 9.56 -9.32 29.45
C PHE A 3 8.17 -9.65 30.02
N GLY A 4 8.08 -10.37 31.15
CA GLY A 4 6.80 -10.74 31.74
C GLY A 4 6.03 -9.55 32.34
N MET A 5 6.75 -8.54 32.82
CA MET A 5 6.15 -7.33 33.41
C MET A 5 5.67 -6.32 32.37
N TYR A 6 6.28 -6.34 31.18
CA TYR A 6 5.84 -5.52 30.05
C TYR A 6 4.43 -5.92 29.58
N ALA A 7 4.17 -7.24 29.48
CA ALA A 7 2.86 -7.78 29.13
C ALA A 7 1.75 -7.37 30.13
N VAL A 8 2.08 -7.23 31.41
CA VAL A 8 1.12 -6.83 32.44
C VAL A 8 0.71 -5.36 32.29
N VAL A 9 1.67 -4.46 32.01
CA VAL A 9 1.41 -3.01 31.84
C VAL A 9 0.65 -2.74 30.54
N GLU A 10 0.99 -3.43 29.45
CA GLU A 10 0.30 -3.35 28.16
C GLU A 10 -1.15 -3.87 28.30
N GLY A 11 -1.35 -4.99 29.00
CA GLY A 11 -2.67 -5.60 29.24
C GLY A 11 -3.56 -4.88 30.26
N THR A 12 -3.03 -4.00 31.12
CA THR A 12 -3.84 -3.27 32.12
C THR A 12 -4.08 -1.80 31.80
N LEU A 13 -3.22 -1.15 31.00
CA LEU A 13 -3.31 0.30 30.79
C LEU A 13 -3.45 0.71 29.31
N GLY A 14 -3.35 -0.21 28.36
CA GLY A 14 -3.56 0.08 26.93
C GLY A 14 -2.57 1.07 26.32
N ILE A 15 -1.37 1.21 26.89
CA ILE A 15 -0.35 2.18 26.45
C ILE A 15 0.58 1.52 25.43
N GLU A 16 0.73 2.13 24.25
CA GLU A 16 1.59 1.64 23.17
C GLU A 16 3.08 1.54 23.54
N ARG A 17 3.78 0.59 22.89
CA ARG A 17 5.23 0.36 23.02
C ARG A 17 6.03 1.64 22.72
N GLY A 18 6.90 2.03 23.65
CA GLY A 18 7.88 3.10 23.47
C GLY A 18 7.48 4.46 24.07
N ASN A 19 6.28 4.57 24.66
CA ASN A 19 5.90 5.79 25.35
C ASN A 19 6.74 5.96 26.63
N MET A 20 7.28 7.16 26.85
CA MET A 20 8.06 7.53 28.05
C MET A 20 7.32 7.15 29.34
N LEU A 21 6.00 7.20 29.30
CA LEU A 21 5.10 6.81 30.37
C LEU A 21 5.22 5.32 30.76
N THR A 22 5.36 4.41 29.80
CA THR A 22 5.51 2.96 30.03
C THR A 22 6.84 2.63 30.71
N PHE A 23 7.93 3.30 30.29
CA PHE A 23 9.23 3.20 30.96
C PHE A 23 9.15 3.72 32.40
N LEU A 24 8.52 4.88 32.63
CA LEU A 24 8.32 5.45 33.96
C LEU A 24 7.47 4.55 34.87
N TYR A 25 6.42 3.90 34.34
CA TYR A 25 5.61 2.92 35.10
C TYR A 25 6.40 1.68 35.47
N SER A 26 7.20 1.13 34.56
CA SER A 26 8.06 -0.04 34.84
C SER A 26 9.09 0.26 35.92
N LEU A 27 9.60 1.50 35.95
CA LEU A 27 10.52 1.96 36.97
C LEU A 27 9.83 2.19 38.33
N GLY A 28 8.62 2.79 38.30
CA GLY A 28 7.75 2.92 39.48
C GLY A 28 7.42 1.56 40.10
N PHE A 29 7.19 0.54 39.28
CA PHE A 29 6.94 -0.84 39.71
C PHE A 29 8.14 -1.52 40.39
N PHE A 30 9.37 -1.04 40.20
CA PHE A 30 10.54 -1.53 40.93
C PHE A 30 10.79 -0.73 42.20
N ILE A 31 10.59 0.59 42.10
CA ILE A 31 10.85 1.55 43.16
C ILE A 31 9.80 1.42 44.29
N VAL A 32 8.52 1.28 43.96
CA VAL A 32 7.42 1.21 44.93
C VAL A 32 7.47 -0.06 45.80
N PRO A 33 7.61 -1.28 45.27
CA PRO A 33 7.72 -2.49 46.10
C PRO A 33 9.00 -2.53 46.94
N TYR A 34 10.13 -2.04 46.40
CA TYR A 34 11.35 -1.88 47.18
C TYR A 34 11.15 -0.92 48.36
N PHE A 35 10.41 0.18 48.17
CA PHE A 35 10.04 1.09 49.25
C PHE A 35 9.09 0.46 50.26
N VAL A 36 8.08 -0.27 49.81
CA VAL A 36 7.11 -0.98 50.68
C VAL A 36 7.84 -2.03 51.52
N PHE A 37 8.70 -2.86 50.92
CA PHE A 37 9.49 -3.87 51.62
C PHE A 37 10.36 -3.24 52.71
N LYS A 38 11.05 -2.13 52.39
CA LYS A 38 11.95 -1.45 53.32
C LYS A 38 11.20 -0.71 54.44
N MET A 39 9.95 -0.30 54.21
CA MET A 39 9.07 0.23 55.26
C MET A 39 8.55 -0.86 56.21
N ILE A 40 8.21 -2.05 55.68
CA ILE A 40 7.71 -3.17 56.47
C ILE A 40 8.80 -3.72 57.39
N PHE A 41 10.00 -3.98 56.85
CA PHE A 41 11.04 -4.75 57.55
C PHE A 41 12.08 -3.93 58.33
N ALA A 42 12.10 -2.59 58.22
CA ALA A 42 13.15 -1.81 58.87
C ALA A 42 12.78 -1.31 60.29
N HIS A 43 13.68 -1.53 61.25
CA HIS A 43 13.47 -1.26 62.69
C HIS A 43 13.47 0.24 63.08
N LYS A 44 13.86 1.15 62.18
CA LYS A 44 13.89 2.63 62.40
C LYS A 44 13.15 3.40 61.30
N ARG A 45 11.85 3.08 61.12
CA ARG A 45 10.99 3.55 60.02
C ARG A 45 11.04 5.07 59.77
N LYS A 46 10.90 5.92 60.80
CA LYS A 46 10.90 7.40 60.64
C LYS A 46 12.23 7.97 60.13
N LEU A 47 13.37 7.43 60.59
CA LEU A 47 14.70 7.93 60.22
C LEU A 47 15.05 7.50 58.78
N ILE A 48 14.64 6.29 58.42
CA ILE A 48 14.78 5.73 57.08
C ILE A 48 13.92 6.50 56.09
N LEU A 49 12.66 6.79 56.44
CA LEU A 49 11.74 7.59 55.61
C LEU A 49 12.30 8.99 55.32
N LYS A 50 12.81 9.71 56.33
CA LYS A 50 13.46 11.03 56.17
C LYS A 50 14.71 10.96 55.30
N SER A 51 15.54 9.92 55.43
CA SER A 51 16.74 9.76 54.60
C SER A 51 16.41 9.40 53.15
N MET A 52 15.31 8.67 52.93
CA MET A 52 14.86 8.24 51.60
C MET A 52 14.15 9.34 50.84
N LEU A 53 13.28 10.12 51.49
CA LEU A 53 12.66 11.31 50.91
C LEU A 53 13.69 12.29 50.36
N LYS A 54 14.86 12.41 51.01
CA LYS A 54 15.99 13.22 50.52
C LYS A 54 16.70 12.62 49.29
N ARG A 55 16.58 11.32 49.04
CA ARG A 55 17.21 10.62 47.89
C ARG A 55 16.29 10.52 46.67
N ILE A 56 14.97 10.67 46.85
CA ILE A 56 14.01 10.68 45.74
C ILE A 56 14.38 11.71 44.67
N PRO A 57 14.73 12.98 45.00
CA PRO A 57 15.19 13.94 44.00
C PRO A 57 16.43 13.45 43.22
N CYS A 58 17.36 12.77 43.88
CA CYS A 58 18.57 12.23 43.24
C CYS A 58 18.24 11.08 42.28
N TYR A 59 17.29 10.21 42.62
CA TYR A 59 16.83 9.16 41.70
C TYR A 59 16.08 9.75 40.52
N ILE A 60 15.18 10.71 40.74
CA ILE A 60 14.47 11.42 39.66
C ILE A 60 15.50 12.08 38.73
N ALA A 61 16.52 12.74 39.26
CA ALA A 61 17.58 13.34 38.47
C ALA A 61 18.39 12.29 37.68
N ALA A 62 18.78 11.17 38.32
CA ALA A 62 19.50 10.09 37.64
C ALA A 62 18.67 9.45 36.52
N ILE A 63 17.37 9.22 36.76
CA ILE A 63 16.43 8.70 35.77
C ILE A 63 16.26 9.70 34.63
N ALA A 64 16.10 10.99 34.93
CA ALA A 64 16.00 12.04 33.93
C ALA A 64 17.26 12.10 33.07
N ILE A 65 18.46 11.98 33.67
CA ILE A 65 19.73 11.93 32.94
C ILE A 65 19.80 10.69 32.05
N VAL A 66 19.57 9.49 32.60
CA VAL A 66 19.59 8.24 31.83
C VAL A 66 18.57 8.29 30.68
N THR A 67 17.34 8.71 30.97
CA THR A 67 16.28 8.85 29.96
C THR A 67 16.66 9.87 28.91
N THR A 68 17.22 11.02 29.29
CA THR A 68 17.69 12.03 28.34
C THR A 68 18.83 11.49 27.48
N VAL A 69 19.79 10.76 28.06
CA VAL A 69 20.90 10.14 27.31
C VAL A 69 20.41 9.13 26.29
N PHE A 70 19.46 8.27 26.65
CA PHE A 70 18.88 7.29 25.72
C PHE A 70 17.92 7.93 24.70
N TYR A 71 17.09 8.88 25.12
CA TYR A 71 16.13 9.59 24.26
C TYR A 71 16.82 10.53 23.25
N SER A 72 17.87 11.23 23.68
CA SER A 72 18.68 12.09 22.79
C SER A 72 19.66 11.30 21.92
N GLY A 73 19.79 9.98 22.14
CA GLY A 73 20.75 9.15 21.42
C GLY A 73 22.21 9.51 21.70
N LEU A 74 22.52 10.12 22.85
CA LEU A 74 23.84 10.68 23.20
C LEU A 74 25.00 9.66 23.13
N LEU A 75 24.69 8.37 23.23
CA LEU A 75 25.65 7.27 23.14
C LEU A 75 25.84 6.74 21.70
N GLY A 76 25.16 7.32 20.70
CA GLY A 76 25.31 6.98 19.29
C GLY A 76 24.78 5.60 18.88
N TYR A 77 24.15 4.85 19.78
CA TYR A 77 23.64 3.50 19.47
C TYR A 77 22.60 3.51 18.34
N ALA A 78 21.73 4.52 18.31
CA ALA A 78 20.72 4.66 17.26
C ALA A 78 21.34 5.08 15.91
N SER A 79 22.48 5.75 15.92
CA SER A 79 23.18 6.28 14.74
C SER A 79 24.34 5.40 14.24
N ARG A 80 24.68 4.31 14.94
CA ARG A 80 25.79 3.45 14.53
C ARG A 80 25.51 2.80 13.18
N ILE A 81 26.43 3.02 12.24
CA ILE A 81 26.54 2.36 10.94
C ILE A 81 27.88 1.62 10.92
N PRO A 82 27.92 0.31 10.63
CA PRO A 82 29.18 -0.42 10.51
C PRO A 82 30.00 0.04 9.30
N ASP A 83 31.32 -0.15 9.37
CA ASP A 83 32.18 0.02 8.20
C ASP A 83 31.91 -1.10 7.19
N ALA A 84 31.98 -0.77 5.90
CA ALA A 84 31.64 -1.71 4.82
C ALA A 84 32.47 -3.01 4.89
N GLU A 85 33.74 -2.89 5.27
CA GLU A 85 34.69 -4.00 5.40
C GLU A 85 34.35 -4.99 6.53
N ASP A 86 33.58 -4.55 7.54
CA ASP A 86 33.16 -5.39 8.67
C ASP A 86 31.85 -6.15 8.39
N ILE A 87 31.16 -5.80 7.30
CA ILE A 87 29.87 -6.36 6.92
C ILE A 87 30.09 -7.64 6.12
N ASP A 88 29.33 -8.66 6.48
CA ASP A 88 29.22 -9.93 5.76
C ASP A 88 28.04 -9.89 4.78
N SER A 89 26.88 -9.44 5.27
CA SER A 89 25.69 -9.21 4.45
C SER A 89 24.78 -8.14 5.05
N ILE A 90 23.90 -7.59 4.20
CA ILE A 90 22.82 -6.70 4.61
C ILE A 90 21.49 -7.34 4.19
N GLU A 91 20.57 -7.48 5.13
CA GLU A 91 19.16 -7.64 4.81
C GLU A 91 18.48 -6.28 4.88
N PHE A 92 17.71 -5.92 3.86
CA PHE A 92 16.88 -4.73 3.91
C PHE A 92 15.44 -5.03 3.48
N SER A 93 14.52 -4.16 3.90
CA SER A 93 13.13 -4.18 3.48
C SER A 93 12.61 -2.75 3.39
N SER A 94 11.84 -2.48 2.33
CA SER A 94 11.07 -1.26 2.13
C SER A 94 9.62 -1.58 1.82
N THR A 95 8.68 -0.74 2.28
CA THR A 95 7.25 -0.87 1.91
C THR A 95 7.03 -0.68 0.41
N ILE A 96 7.95 -0.02 -0.28
CA ILE A 96 7.84 0.28 -1.71
C ILE A 96 9.03 -0.39 -2.40
N SER A 97 8.74 -1.44 -3.19
CA SER A 97 9.69 -2.11 -4.09
C SER A 97 9.15 -2.05 -5.54
N ASN A 98 9.65 -2.83 -6.50
CA ASN A 98 9.09 -2.79 -7.85
C ASN A 98 7.66 -3.34 -7.83
N PRO A 99 6.61 -2.49 -7.98
CA PRO A 99 5.22 -2.89 -7.78
C PRO A 99 4.74 -3.95 -8.80
N TYR A 100 5.55 -4.26 -9.81
CA TYR A 100 5.24 -5.21 -10.87
C TYR A 100 6.07 -6.51 -10.78
N SER A 101 6.75 -6.78 -9.66
CA SER A 101 7.37 -8.09 -9.39
C SER A 101 6.34 -9.06 -8.79
N SER A 102 6.43 -10.37 -9.09
CA SER A 102 5.60 -11.41 -8.45
C SER A 102 5.79 -11.53 -6.94
N VAL A 103 6.90 -10.99 -6.41
CA VAL A 103 7.24 -10.99 -4.99
C VAL A 103 6.46 -9.94 -4.21
N ASN A 104 5.90 -8.95 -4.90
CA ASN A 104 4.83 -8.13 -4.36
C ASN A 104 3.52 -8.78 -4.80
N ASP A 105 2.60 -8.96 -3.86
CA ASP A 105 1.24 -9.39 -4.16
C ASP A 105 0.62 -8.46 -5.24
N ASN A 106 -0.49 -8.91 -5.84
CA ASN A 106 -1.12 -8.54 -7.11
C ASN A 106 -1.43 -7.03 -7.40
N ASP A 107 -0.60 -6.06 -7.02
CA ASP A 107 -1.14 -4.90 -6.30
C ASP A 107 -0.76 -3.48 -6.78
N ALA A 108 -0.52 -3.27 -8.09
CA ALA A 108 -0.14 -1.93 -8.56
C ALA A 108 -1.32 -0.99 -8.90
N LEU A 109 -2.51 -1.50 -9.24
CA LEU A 109 -3.73 -0.72 -9.51
C LEU A 109 -4.98 -1.51 -9.09
N HIS A 110 -5.76 -1.00 -8.11
CA HIS A 110 -6.95 -1.68 -7.58
C HIS A 110 -8.18 -0.78 -7.40
N ARG A 111 -9.35 -1.42 -7.34
CA ARG A 111 -10.69 -0.81 -7.21
C ARG A 111 -11.28 -0.77 -5.78
N ARG A 112 -10.67 -1.39 -4.75
CA ARG A 112 -11.22 -1.37 -3.38
C ARG A 112 -10.97 -0.02 -2.68
N PRO A 113 -11.84 0.40 -1.73
CA PRO A 113 -12.52 1.70 -1.75
C PRO A 113 -11.70 2.93 -1.33
N ILE A 114 -10.38 2.89 -1.52
CA ILE A 114 -9.52 4.06 -1.42
C ILE A 114 -8.75 4.18 -2.73
N TYR A 115 -9.40 4.75 -3.73
CA TYR A 115 -8.67 5.27 -4.87
C TYR A 115 -7.72 6.37 -4.40
N GLY A 116 -6.46 6.37 -4.86
CA GLY A 116 -5.58 7.52 -4.73
C GLY A 116 -4.64 7.57 -3.53
N TYR A 117 -4.69 6.65 -2.55
CA TYR A 117 -3.94 6.87 -1.30
C TYR A 117 -3.44 5.59 -0.65
N ALA A 118 -2.11 5.52 -0.49
CA ALA A 118 -1.48 4.53 0.35
C ALA A 118 -1.21 5.14 1.73
N VAL A 119 -2.02 4.79 2.73
CA VAL A 119 -1.71 5.09 4.15
C VAL A 119 -0.63 4.12 4.60
N MET A 120 0.12 4.38 5.65
CA MET A 120 0.91 3.35 6.29
C MET A 120 0.16 2.80 7.50
N LYS A 121 -0.21 1.52 7.45
CA LYS A 121 -0.71 0.76 8.59
C LYS A 121 0.43 0.12 9.37
N THR A 122 0.16 -0.14 10.64
CA THR A 122 1.11 -0.78 11.55
C THR A 122 0.47 -2.02 12.17
N TYR A 123 1.20 -3.13 12.15
CA TYR A 123 0.86 -4.38 12.82
C TYR A 123 2.02 -4.80 13.72
N SER A 124 1.77 -5.56 14.78
CA SER A 124 2.83 -6.11 15.62
C SER A 124 2.60 -7.61 15.77
N GLY A 125 3.61 -8.41 15.46
CA GLY A 125 3.48 -9.86 15.43
C GLY A 125 4.79 -10.58 15.70
N TYR A 126 4.73 -11.90 15.82
CA TYR A 126 5.93 -12.72 15.98
C TYR A 126 6.45 -13.13 14.60
N THR A 127 7.75 -12.94 14.39
CA THR A 127 8.47 -13.45 13.22
C THR A 127 8.62 -14.97 13.30
N SER A 128 8.79 -15.63 12.15
CA SER A 128 9.15 -17.06 12.07
C SER A 128 10.43 -17.42 12.84
N THR A 129 11.29 -16.43 13.10
CA THR A 129 12.49 -16.54 13.93
C THR A 129 12.25 -16.36 15.44
N GLY A 130 10.99 -16.28 15.88
CA GLY A 130 10.61 -16.20 17.30
C GLY A 130 10.77 -14.82 17.95
N GLY A 131 11.12 -13.79 17.17
CA GLY A 131 11.20 -12.40 17.64
C GLY A 131 9.89 -11.65 17.46
N PHE A 132 9.40 -10.96 18.49
CA PHE A 132 8.29 -10.02 18.36
C PHE A 132 8.77 -8.76 17.62
N ASP A 133 8.14 -8.44 16.50
CA ASP A 133 8.56 -7.36 15.61
C ASP A 133 7.39 -6.42 15.28
N ARG A 134 7.73 -5.20 14.87
CA ARG A 134 6.74 -4.23 14.41
C ARG A 134 6.78 -4.16 12.89
N PHE A 135 5.63 -4.35 12.29
CA PHE A 135 5.38 -4.50 10.87
C PHE A 135 4.64 -3.27 10.37
N PHE A 136 5.06 -2.73 9.23
CA PHE A 136 4.43 -1.56 8.63
C PHE A 136 4.21 -1.85 7.16
N TYR A 137 3.00 -1.57 6.69
CA TYR A 137 2.51 -1.88 5.35
C TYR A 137 1.66 -0.72 4.83
N GLY A 138 1.49 -0.62 3.50
CA GLY A 138 0.55 0.33 2.91
C GLY A 138 -0.91 -0.08 3.20
N GLU A 139 -1.82 0.85 3.43
CA GLU A 139 -3.27 0.63 3.34
C GLU A 139 -3.69 0.72 1.86
N GLY A 140 -4.67 -0.10 1.49
CA GLY A 140 -4.77 -0.66 0.14
C GLY A 140 -4.17 -2.07 0.17
N TYR A 141 -4.64 -2.97 -0.69
CA TYR A 141 -3.99 -4.26 -0.92
C TYR A 141 -2.66 -3.90 -1.58
N GLN A 142 -1.65 -3.61 -0.76
CA GLN A 142 -0.24 -3.88 -1.00
C GLN A 142 0.12 -4.93 0.05
N ASP A 143 -0.74 -5.94 0.11
CA ASP A 143 -0.75 -6.87 1.22
C ASP A 143 0.36 -7.87 0.94
N ILE A 144 1.27 -8.01 1.91
CA ILE A 144 2.10 -9.21 2.07
C ILE A 144 3.20 -9.42 1.00
N TYR A 145 4.39 -8.88 1.26
CA TYR A 145 5.53 -9.71 1.67
C TYR A 145 6.63 -8.80 2.20
N TYR A 146 7.41 -9.30 3.16
CA TYR A 146 8.71 -8.73 3.46
C TYR A 146 9.69 -9.41 2.52
N PRO A 147 9.96 -8.92 1.29
CA PRO A 147 11.15 -9.38 0.65
C PRO A 147 12.31 -8.85 1.49
N LYS A 148 12.79 -9.71 2.39
CA LYS A 148 14.07 -9.53 3.04
C LYS A 148 15.08 -9.81 1.96
N TYR A 149 15.45 -8.74 1.30
CA TYR A 149 16.45 -8.77 0.27
C TYR A 149 17.81 -8.91 0.97
N SER A 150 18.39 -10.10 0.86
CA SER A 150 19.75 -10.35 1.34
C SER A 150 20.73 -9.94 0.25
N VAL A 151 21.70 -9.14 0.64
CA VAL A 151 22.73 -8.60 -0.24
C VAL A 151 24.10 -8.85 0.37
N ASP A 152 24.98 -9.45 -0.42
CA ASP A 152 26.42 -9.63 -0.15
C ASP A 152 27.32 -8.93 -1.18
N ASP A 153 26.73 -8.33 -2.22
CA ASP A 153 27.43 -7.51 -3.22
C ASP A 153 27.98 -6.20 -2.62
N GLU A 154 29.27 -5.93 -2.85
CA GLU A 154 29.98 -4.79 -2.29
C GLU A 154 29.39 -3.44 -2.72
N SER A 155 29.05 -3.28 -4.00
CA SER A 155 28.46 -2.05 -4.54
C SER A 155 27.11 -1.75 -3.89
N MET A 156 26.27 -2.78 -3.77
CA MET A 156 24.97 -2.66 -3.13
C MET A 156 25.07 -2.42 -1.62
N ILE A 157 26.01 -3.07 -0.93
CA ILE A 157 26.33 -2.80 0.47
C ILE A 157 26.66 -1.32 0.66
N HIS A 158 27.53 -0.74 -0.18
CA HIS A 158 27.87 0.68 -0.12
C HIS A 158 26.66 1.58 -0.35
N ARG A 159 25.80 1.26 -1.34
CA ARG A 159 24.58 2.01 -1.62
C ARG A 159 23.62 2.00 -0.43
N LEU A 160 23.42 0.85 0.22
CA LEU A 160 22.55 0.70 1.40
C LEU A 160 23.10 1.43 2.63
N ILE A 161 24.43 1.41 2.82
CA ILE A 161 25.11 2.21 3.86
C ILE A 161 24.90 3.71 3.64
N GLU A 162 25.02 4.18 2.40
CA GLU A 162 24.80 5.59 2.06
C GLU A 162 23.36 6.02 2.38
N ILE A 163 22.37 5.22 1.95
CA ILE A 163 20.96 5.48 2.26
C ILE A 163 20.76 5.51 3.78
N HIS A 164 21.25 4.51 4.52
CA HIS A 164 21.14 4.49 5.97
C HIS A 164 21.82 5.71 6.64
N ARG A 165 22.94 6.18 6.09
CA ARG A 165 23.62 7.39 6.56
C ARG A 165 22.75 8.64 6.40
N CYS A 166 22.02 8.78 5.30
CA CYS A 166 21.05 9.87 5.11
C CYS A 166 19.93 9.82 6.16
N PHE A 167 19.47 8.65 6.56
CA PHE A 167 18.48 8.49 7.64
C PHE A 167 19.04 8.91 9.00
N VAL A 168 20.24 8.43 9.34
CA VAL A 168 20.92 8.77 10.59
C VAL A 168 21.18 10.27 10.70
N GLN A 169 21.58 10.94 9.61
CA GLN A 169 21.87 12.37 9.60
C GLN A 169 20.63 13.24 9.86
N LYS A 170 19.44 12.84 9.37
CA LYS A 170 18.19 13.57 9.64
C LYS A 170 17.72 13.38 11.08
N GLY A 171 18.06 12.26 11.71
CA GLY A 171 17.72 11.98 13.10
C GLY A 171 16.22 11.79 13.32
N HIS A 172 15.70 12.23 14.47
CA HIS A 172 14.28 12.08 14.78
C HIS A 172 13.44 13.14 14.06
N ILE A 173 12.60 12.68 13.12
CA ILE A 173 11.71 13.53 12.32
C ILE A 173 10.39 13.71 13.07
N LYS A 174 9.95 14.96 13.22
CA LYS A 174 8.66 15.27 13.83
C LYS A 174 7.53 14.88 12.89
N SER A 175 6.47 14.27 13.40
CA SER A 175 5.29 13.92 12.62
C SER A 175 4.56 15.12 11.99
N THR A 176 4.80 16.33 12.50
CA THR A 176 4.23 17.58 12.00
C THR A 176 5.14 18.36 11.04
N ALA A 177 6.32 17.83 10.69
CA ALA A 177 7.20 18.49 9.73
C ALA A 177 6.57 18.50 8.33
N SER A 178 6.78 19.56 7.55
CA SER A 178 6.13 19.72 6.24
C SER A 178 6.61 18.71 5.19
N ASP A 179 7.85 18.26 5.29
CA ASP A 179 8.51 17.31 4.38
C ASP A 179 8.49 15.87 4.90
N THR A 180 7.74 15.61 5.97
CA THR A 180 7.62 14.27 6.56
C THR A 180 6.70 13.38 5.74
N CYS A 181 7.01 12.09 5.64
CA CYS A 181 6.12 11.10 5.04
C CYS A 181 6.28 9.76 5.73
N ALA A 182 5.26 8.91 5.61
CA ALA A 182 5.38 7.52 5.99
C ALA A 182 6.28 6.78 5.01
N MET A 183 7.20 5.94 5.53
CA MET A 183 7.99 5.01 4.73
C MET A 183 8.65 4.01 5.68
N ASN A 184 8.45 2.72 5.45
CA ASN A 184 9.24 1.70 6.12
C ASN A 184 10.61 1.57 5.47
N PHE A 185 11.65 1.66 6.29
CA PHE A 185 12.98 1.20 5.94
C PHE A 185 13.56 0.41 7.09
N GLN A 186 13.72 -0.89 6.87
CA GLN A 186 14.43 -1.78 7.77
C GLN A 186 15.78 -2.14 7.16
N ILE A 187 16.82 -2.12 7.99
CA ILE A 187 18.15 -2.58 7.61
C ILE A 187 18.76 -3.41 8.73
N VAL A 188 19.26 -4.59 8.39
CA VAL A 188 19.91 -5.54 9.29
C VAL A 188 21.28 -5.84 8.73
N TYR A 189 22.31 -5.42 9.46
CA TYR A 189 23.70 -5.76 9.15
C TYR A 189 24.05 -7.07 9.84
N THR A 190 24.57 -8.04 9.10
CA THR A 190 25.31 -9.17 9.63
C THR A 190 26.79 -8.87 9.49
N LEU A 191 27.51 -8.81 10.61
CA LEU A 191 28.95 -8.54 10.62
C LEU A 191 29.73 -9.86 10.50
N LYS A 192 30.95 -9.80 9.96
CA LYS A 192 31.87 -10.95 9.83
C LYS A 192 32.19 -11.66 11.14
N ASN A 193 31.99 -10.99 12.28
CA ASN A 193 32.14 -11.56 13.62
C ASN A 193 30.86 -12.22 14.18
N GLY A 194 29.82 -12.37 13.36
CA GLY A 194 28.54 -12.98 13.71
C GLY A 194 27.57 -12.07 14.48
N LYS A 195 27.93 -10.82 14.78
CA LYS A 195 27.00 -9.87 15.42
C LYS A 195 26.05 -9.27 14.41
N THR A 196 24.83 -8.98 14.85
CA THR A 196 23.83 -8.30 14.04
C THR A 196 23.52 -6.90 14.56
N ILE A 197 23.25 -5.97 13.64
CA ILE A 197 22.81 -4.61 13.95
C ILE A 197 21.54 -4.35 13.15
N LYS A 198 20.40 -4.23 13.85
CA LYS A 198 19.10 -3.93 13.24
C LYS A 198 18.73 -2.46 13.46
N ARG A 199 18.20 -1.83 12.41
CA ARG A 199 17.61 -0.49 12.42
C ARG A 199 16.27 -0.51 11.72
N TYR A 200 15.41 0.38 12.17
CA TYR A 200 14.03 0.45 11.74
C TYR A 200 13.58 1.92 11.69
N TYR A 201 12.97 2.31 10.58
CA TYR A 201 12.41 3.64 10.35
C TYR A 201 11.00 3.49 9.77
N SER A 202 10.03 4.20 10.36
CA SER A 202 8.64 4.26 9.85
C SER A 202 8.25 5.60 9.27
N VAL A 203 9.03 6.65 9.56
CA VAL A 203 8.79 8.02 9.11
C VAL A 203 10.11 8.56 8.58
N THR A 204 10.04 9.26 7.45
CA THR A 204 11.21 9.82 6.81
C THR A 204 10.90 11.14 6.10
N THR A 205 11.92 11.77 5.52
CA THR A 205 11.73 12.95 4.67
C THR A 205 11.40 12.52 3.24
N GLU A 206 10.67 13.34 2.48
CA GLU A 206 10.42 13.09 1.05
C GLU A 206 11.70 12.77 0.26
N GLU A 207 12.80 13.45 0.60
CA GLU A 207 14.12 13.24 0.02
C GLU A 207 14.64 11.80 0.21
N ASN A 208 14.46 11.26 1.42
CA ASN A 208 14.87 9.90 1.76
C ASN A 208 13.92 8.85 1.21
N ALA A 209 12.62 9.16 1.14
CA ALA A 209 11.65 8.28 0.51
C ALA A 209 11.97 8.05 -0.97
N LYS A 210 12.36 9.09 -1.70
CA LYS A 210 12.83 8.98 -3.09
C LYS A 210 14.06 8.09 -3.24
N ARG A 211 15.00 8.14 -2.29
CA ARG A 211 16.18 7.25 -2.29
C ARG A 211 15.80 5.78 -2.15
N ILE A 212 14.81 5.48 -1.31
CA ILE A 212 14.30 4.11 -1.12
C ILE A 212 13.56 3.64 -2.38
N MET A 213 12.67 4.45 -2.93
CA MET A 213 12.01 4.14 -4.22
C MET A 213 13.02 3.91 -5.34
N GLY A 214 14.15 4.63 -5.28
CA GLY A 214 15.30 4.43 -6.16
C GLY A 214 15.89 3.02 -6.11
N LEU A 215 15.66 2.23 -5.05
CA LEU A 215 16.13 0.84 -4.97
C LEU A 215 15.35 -0.13 -5.85
N SER A 216 14.20 0.27 -6.41
CA SER A 216 13.43 -0.58 -7.35
C SER A 216 14.15 -0.83 -8.67
N ASP A 217 15.21 -0.08 -8.98
CA ASP A 217 16.07 -0.32 -10.15
C ASP A 217 17.10 -1.45 -9.95
N THR A 218 17.23 -1.96 -8.72
CA THR A 218 18.24 -2.96 -8.37
C THR A 218 17.81 -4.36 -8.79
N ILE A 219 18.79 -5.21 -9.14
CA ILE A 219 18.56 -6.61 -9.52
C ILE A 219 17.70 -7.32 -8.45
N VAL A 220 18.02 -7.07 -7.19
CA VAL A 220 17.36 -7.72 -6.06
C VAL A 220 15.89 -7.30 -5.95
N ALA A 221 15.56 -6.02 -6.13
CA ALA A 221 14.18 -5.54 -6.16
C ALA A 221 13.40 -5.90 -7.45
N LYS A 222 14.10 -6.43 -8.46
CA LYS A 222 13.54 -6.94 -9.73
C LYS A 222 13.39 -8.45 -9.76
N SER A 223 13.84 -9.16 -8.72
CA SER A 223 13.65 -10.61 -8.63
C SER A 223 12.17 -10.98 -8.68
N GLY A 224 11.82 -12.08 -9.35
CA GLY A 224 10.45 -12.55 -9.53
C GLY A 224 9.64 -11.83 -10.62
N ILE A 225 10.23 -10.87 -11.35
CA ILE A 225 9.54 -10.33 -12.54
C ILE A 225 9.32 -11.43 -13.58
N GLU A 226 10.28 -12.35 -13.73
CA GLU A 226 10.19 -13.52 -14.61
C GLU A 226 8.97 -14.40 -14.30
N GLU A 227 8.56 -14.45 -13.03
CA GLU A 227 7.41 -15.20 -12.53
C GLU A 227 6.10 -14.37 -12.55
N TYR A 228 6.11 -13.17 -13.14
CA TYR A 228 4.94 -12.26 -13.14
C TYR A 228 3.68 -12.90 -13.70
N PHE A 229 3.81 -13.80 -14.68
CA PHE A 229 2.68 -14.54 -15.26
C PHE A 229 2.54 -15.97 -14.72
N GLU A 230 3.37 -16.38 -13.76
CA GLU A 230 3.43 -17.77 -13.26
C GLU A 230 2.58 -18.00 -12.00
N THR A 231 2.24 -16.95 -11.25
CA THR A 231 1.24 -17.05 -10.18
C THR A 231 -0.14 -17.26 -10.79
N ASN A 232 -0.52 -18.53 -10.96
CA ASN A 232 -1.90 -18.90 -11.16
C ASN A 232 -2.67 -18.74 -9.83
N PRO A 233 -3.97 -18.40 -9.88
CA PRO A 233 -4.89 -18.48 -8.74
C PRO A 233 -5.10 -19.93 -8.19
N ASP A 234 -4.28 -20.90 -8.62
CA ASP A 234 -4.44 -22.33 -8.33
C ASP A 234 -3.92 -22.76 -6.95
N ASP A 235 -3.33 -21.86 -6.14
CA ASP A 235 -2.80 -22.23 -4.82
C ASP A 235 -3.89 -22.36 -3.73
N TYR A 236 -5.15 -22.01 -4.03
CA TYR A 236 -6.30 -22.26 -3.15
C TYR A 236 -7.44 -22.99 -3.88
N ALA A 237 -7.41 -24.32 -3.73
CA ALA A 237 -8.52 -25.27 -3.89
C ALA A 237 -8.78 -25.90 -5.28
N SER A 238 -8.96 -27.21 -5.23
CA SER A 238 -9.15 -28.20 -6.28
C SER A 238 -10.46 -28.10 -7.10
N ASP A 239 -11.17 -26.97 -7.06
CA ASP A 239 -12.49 -26.78 -7.70
C ASP A 239 -12.57 -25.45 -8.47
N ASN A 240 -11.45 -24.99 -9.03
CA ASN A 240 -11.34 -23.68 -9.66
C ASN A 240 -12.30 -23.54 -10.87
N TYR A 241 -13.21 -22.57 -10.80
CA TYR A 241 -14.22 -22.25 -11.83
C TYR A 241 -13.59 -22.12 -13.23
N PHE A 242 -12.37 -21.58 -13.30
CA PHE A 242 -11.60 -21.40 -14.53
C PHE A 242 -11.32 -22.69 -15.31
N SER A 243 -11.39 -23.85 -14.64
CA SER A 243 -11.24 -25.18 -15.27
C SER A 243 -12.55 -25.74 -15.83
N LYS A 244 -13.71 -25.17 -15.46
CA LYS A 244 -15.05 -25.66 -15.80
C LYS A 244 -15.63 -25.05 -17.08
N VAL A 245 -15.05 -23.95 -17.58
CA VAL A 245 -15.46 -23.28 -18.84
C VAL A 245 -14.36 -23.34 -19.90
N SER A 246 -14.77 -23.29 -21.18
CA SER A 246 -13.81 -23.28 -22.30
C SER A 246 -12.88 -22.07 -22.25
N ALA A 247 -11.63 -22.22 -22.72
CA ALA A 247 -10.63 -21.15 -22.70
C ALA A 247 -11.08 -19.83 -23.35
N GLU A 248 -11.93 -19.89 -24.39
CA GLU A 248 -12.48 -18.72 -25.09
C GLU A 248 -13.50 -17.93 -24.25
N LEU A 249 -14.18 -18.59 -23.32
CA LEU A 249 -15.16 -17.99 -22.42
C LEU A 249 -14.55 -17.63 -21.05
N ASN A 250 -13.30 -18.02 -20.80
CA ASN A 250 -12.62 -17.73 -19.56
C ASN A 250 -12.02 -16.30 -19.62
N PRO A 251 -12.55 -15.34 -18.85
CA PRO A 251 -12.09 -13.94 -18.92
C PRO A 251 -10.68 -13.74 -18.33
N GLY A 252 -10.18 -14.70 -17.54
CA GLY A 252 -8.80 -14.75 -17.03
C GLY A 252 -7.75 -14.94 -18.14
N ASN A 253 -8.16 -15.49 -19.29
CA ASN A 253 -7.26 -15.69 -20.43
C ASN A 253 -7.07 -14.45 -21.31
N TYR A 254 -7.74 -13.35 -21.01
CA TYR A 254 -7.71 -12.12 -21.82
C TYR A 254 -6.94 -11.02 -21.13
N PHE A 255 -6.41 -10.09 -21.92
CA PHE A 255 -5.92 -8.82 -21.40
C PHE A 255 -6.88 -7.69 -21.76
N TYR A 256 -6.82 -6.65 -20.95
CA TYR A 256 -7.71 -5.50 -20.97
C TYR A 256 -6.89 -4.24 -21.05
N LEU A 257 -7.41 -3.25 -21.79
CA LEU A 257 -6.79 -1.95 -21.90
C LEU A 257 -7.77 -0.87 -21.43
N TYR A 258 -7.23 0.08 -20.69
CA TYR A 258 -7.95 1.26 -20.24
C TYR A 258 -7.26 2.49 -20.78
N SER A 259 -8.09 3.43 -21.23
CA SER A 259 -7.58 4.75 -21.61
C SER A 259 -6.94 5.45 -20.41
N LYS A 260 -6.12 6.48 -20.69
CA LYS A 260 -5.45 7.28 -19.64
C LYS A 260 -6.38 7.82 -18.55
N TYR A 261 -7.64 8.09 -18.87
CA TYR A 261 -8.62 8.60 -17.91
C TYR A 261 -9.51 7.49 -17.30
N LEU A 262 -9.13 6.22 -17.48
CA LEU A 262 -9.72 5.00 -16.93
C LEU A 262 -11.21 4.74 -17.29
N LYS A 263 -11.88 5.71 -17.88
CA LYS A 263 -13.30 5.68 -18.22
C LYS A 263 -13.62 4.73 -19.38
N ASP A 264 -12.78 4.76 -20.42
CA ASP A 264 -12.91 3.85 -21.55
C ASP A 264 -12.12 2.56 -21.26
N SER A 265 -12.77 1.41 -21.35
CA SER A 265 -12.18 0.08 -21.11
C SER A 265 -12.50 -0.89 -22.26
N TYR A 266 -11.57 -1.79 -22.57
CA TYR A 266 -11.68 -2.69 -23.71
C TYR A 266 -11.13 -4.08 -23.39
N ARG A 267 -11.95 -5.12 -23.63
CA ARG A 267 -11.45 -6.50 -23.77
C ARG A 267 -10.71 -6.60 -25.09
N CYS A 268 -9.43 -6.98 -25.03
CA CYS A 268 -8.56 -7.00 -26.19
C CYS A 268 -8.43 -8.43 -26.72
N GLY A 269 -7.23 -9.00 -26.71
CA GLY A 269 -6.96 -10.37 -27.16
C GLY A 269 -6.76 -11.32 -25.98
N MET A 270 -6.61 -12.60 -26.30
CA MET A 270 -6.08 -13.56 -25.34
C MET A 270 -4.62 -13.22 -24.99
N ILE A 271 -4.19 -13.59 -23.79
CA ILE A 271 -2.82 -13.41 -23.32
C ILE A 271 -1.94 -14.42 -24.06
N THR A 272 -1.12 -13.94 -24.98
CA THR A 272 -0.19 -14.75 -25.78
C THR A 272 1.21 -14.78 -25.16
N ASP A 273 2.01 -15.80 -25.50
CA ASP A 273 3.43 -15.84 -25.09
C ASP A 273 4.23 -14.65 -25.64
N GLU A 274 3.84 -14.11 -26.79
CA GLU A 274 4.49 -12.93 -27.37
C GLU A 274 4.21 -11.67 -26.53
N LEU A 275 2.96 -11.48 -26.09
CA LEU A 275 2.60 -10.41 -25.16
C LEU A 275 3.34 -10.56 -23.83
N LYS A 276 3.33 -11.77 -23.25
CA LYS A 276 4.04 -12.05 -21.98
C LYS A 276 5.52 -11.66 -22.09
N LYS A 277 6.20 -12.11 -23.14
CA LYS A 277 7.62 -11.77 -23.39
C LYS A 277 7.85 -10.27 -23.57
N ALA A 278 6.96 -9.57 -24.28
CA ALA A 278 7.06 -8.14 -24.47
C ALA A 278 6.96 -7.38 -23.14
N VAL A 279 5.98 -7.75 -22.31
CA VAL A 279 5.74 -7.18 -20.99
C VAL A 279 6.90 -7.44 -20.05
N LEU A 280 7.30 -8.71 -19.89
CA LEU A 280 8.41 -9.10 -19.01
C LEU A 280 9.68 -8.33 -19.34
N LYS A 281 10.02 -8.25 -20.63
CA LYS A 281 11.20 -7.51 -21.07
C LYS A 281 11.14 -6.02 -20.76
N ASP A 282 9.96 -5.40 -20.81
CA ASP A 282 9.84 -4.00 -20.40
C ASP A 282 9.97 -3.86 -18.87
N LEU A 283 9.28 -4.70 -18.09
CA LEU A 283 9.33 -4.69 -16.62
C LEU A 283 10.75 -4.93 -16.07
N GLU A 284 11.49 -5.88 -16.64
CA GLU A 284 12.89 -6.16 -16.28
C GLU A 284 13.82 -4.95 -16.52
N ASN A 285 13.52 -4.15 -17.55
CA ASN A 285 14.36 -3.02 -17.96
C ASN A 285 13.94 -1.69 -17.33
N GLN A 286 12.76 -1.59 -16.73
CA GLN A 286 12.29 -0.37 -16.07
C GLN A 286 13.23 0.07 -14.95
N THR A 287 13.46 1.38 -14.87
CA THR A 287 14.17 2.03 -13.75
C THR A 287 13.16 2.60 -12.77
N ALA A 288 13.62 3.00 -11.58
CA ALA A 288 12.77 3.73 -10.64
C ALA A 288 12.19 5.03 -11.24
N ASN A 289 12.89 5.65 -12.19
CA ASN A 289 12.37 6.82 -12.91
C ASN A 289 11.22 6.45 -13.85
N ASP A 290 11.25 5.28 -14.47
CA ASP A 290 10.17 4.82 -15.36
C ASP A 290 8.91 4.42 -14.58
N ILE A 291 9.07 4.01 -13.32
CA ILE A 291 7.99 3.50 -12.46
C ILE A 291 7.35 4.62 -11.63
N PHE A 292 8.15 5.45 -10.97
CA PHE A 292 7.66 6.40 -9.96
C PHE A 292 7.83 7.87 -10.32
N PHE A 293 8.78 8.21 -11.20
CA PHE A 293 9.15 9.60 -11.49
C PHE A 293 8.97 9.96 -12.96
N HIS A 294 8.17 9.18 -13.69
CA HIS A 294 7.80 9.47 -15.07
C HIS A 294 6.88 10.69 -15.11
N LYS A 295 6.76 11.29 -16.29
CA LYS A 295 5.93 12.47 -16.45
C LYS A 295 4.51 12.08 -16.87
N PRO A 296 3.50 12.90 -16.52
CA PRO A 296 2.12 12.70 -16.95
C PRO A 296 1.97 12.45 -18.46
N GLU A 297 2.74 13.15 -19.30
CA GLU A 297 2.69 13.00 -20.75
C GLU A 297 3.28 11.68 -21.26
N ASP A 298 3.97 10.91 -20.42
CA ASP A 298 4.54 9.61 -20.78
C ASP A 298 3.55 8.46 -20.60
N GLU A 299 2.50 8.63 -19.80
CA GLU A 299 1.46 7.63 -19.59
C GLU A 299 0.51 7.54 -20.79
N LEU A 300 0.27 6.32 -21.26
CA LEU A 300 -0.62 6.03 -22.38
C LEU A 300 -1.96 5.47 -21.91
N GLY A 301 -1.98 4.78 -20.78
CA GLY A 301 -3.16 4.15 -20.19
C GLY A 301 -2.76 2.97 -19.30
N VAL A 302 -3.67 2.04 -19.07
CA VAL A 302 -3.44 0.88 -18.21
C VAL A 302 -3.63 -0.40 -19.01
N ILE A 303 -2.77 -1.38 -18.77
CA ILE A 303 -2.99 -2.77 -19.17
C ILE A 303 -3.27 -3.61 -17.93
N SER A 304 -4.22 -4.52 -18.06
CA SER A 304 -4.53 -5.52 -17.06
C SER A 304 -4.61 -6.92 -17.66
N PHE A 305 -4.21 -7.92 -16.89
CA PHE A 305 -4.24 -9.33 -17.25
C PHE A 305 -5.25 -10.07 -16.40
N GLY A 306 -6.25 -10.65 -17.07
CA GLY A 306 -7.37 -11.32 -16.43
C GLY A 306 -8.44 -10.36 -15.91
N ILE A 307 -9.56 -10.97 -15.52
CA ILE A 307 -10.62 -10.37 -14.71
C ILE A 307 -10.70 -11.27 -13.49
N GLY A 308 -10.75 -10.70 -12.28
CA GLY A 308 -10.90 -11.52 -11.09
C GLY A 308 -12.28 -12.16 -10.96
N ASP A 309 -12.36 -13.07 -10.00
CA ASP A 309 -13.43 -14.07 -9.87
C ASP A 309 -14.83 -13.46 -9.62
N ASN A 310 -14.88 -12.18 -9.30
CA ASN A 310 -16.08 -11.43 -8.90
C ASN A 310 -17.25 -11.47 -9.91
N PHE A 311 -16.99 -11.68 -11.20
CA PHE A 311 -18.07 -11.74 -12.19
C PHE A 311 -18.81 -13.07 -12.23
N ILE A 312 -18.26 -14.08 -11.56
CA ILE A 312 -18.65 -15.46 -11.83
C ILE A 312 -18.80 -16.30 -10.55
N ASP A 313 -18.08 -15.97 -9.49
CA ASP A 313 -18.18 -16.70 -8.22
C ASP A 313 -19.46 -16.40 -7.42
N ASP A 314 -20.11 -15.26 -7.66
CA ASP A 314 -21.39 -14.96 -7.02
C ASP A 314 -22.51 -15.77 -7.68
N MET A 315 -22.94 -16.82 -6.99
CA MET A 315 -24.13 -17.59 -7.34
C MET A 315 -25.31 -16.61 -7.47
N PRO A 316 -25.99 -16.55 -8.64
CA PRO A 316 -27.07 -15.60 -8.83
C PRO A 316 -28.18 -15.84 -7.79
N GLU A 317 -28.82 -14.78 -7.30
CA GLU A 317 -29.78 -14.84 -6.17
C GLU A 317 -30.95 -15.82 -6.38
N ASN A 318 -31.23 -16.13 -7.64
CA ASN A 318 -32.25 -17.07 -8.06
C ASN A 318 -31.80 -18.55 -7.98
N TYR A 319 -30.59 -18.85 -7.51
CA TYR A 319 -30.14 -20.22 -7.25
C TYR A 319 -29.74 -20.42 -5.79
N TYR A 320 -29.81 -21.66 -5.30
CA TYR A 320 -29.32 -22.05 -3.98
C TYR A 320 -28.95 -23.54 -3.93
N TYR A 321 -28.07 -23.92 -3.00
CA TYR A 321 -27.78 -25.33 -2.72
C TYR A 321 -28.75 -25.90 -1.69
N ASN A 322 -29.32 -27.08 -1.97
CA ASN A 322 -30.14 -27.81 -0.99
C ASN A 322 -29.26 -28.55 0.04
N GLU A 323 -29.89 -29.26 0.99
CA GLU A 323 -29.20 -30.03 2.04
C GLU A 323 -28.38 -31.24 1.50
N TYR A 324 -28.59 -31.63 0.25
CA TYR A 324 -27.89 -32.73 -0.44
C TYR A 324 -26.73 -32.24 -1.31
N GLY A 325 -26.54 -30.92 -1.43
CA GLY A 325 -25.53 -30.31 -2.29
C GLY A 325 -25.95 -30.15 -3.74
N ASP A 326 -27.24 -30.33 -4.08
CA ASP A 326 -27.74 -30.02 -5.43
C ASP A 326 -27.99 -28.52 -5.59
N LEU A 327 -27.59 -27.97 -6.73
CA LEU A 327 -27.91 -26.59 -7.13
C LEU A 327 -29.35 -26.52 -7.65
N ILE A 328 -30.18 -25.65 -7.07
CA ILE A 328 -31.62 -25.54 -7.35
C ILE A 328 -31.96 -24.13 -7.84
N ASP A 329 -32.75 -24.01 -8.91
CA ASP A 329 -33.41 -22.75 -9.28
C ASP A 329 -34.55 -22.43 -8.30
N ARG A 330 -34.52 -21.24 -7.70
CA ARG A 330 -35.46 -20.77 -6.68
C ARG A 330 -36.89 -20.62 -7.20
N TYR A 331 -37.08 -20.33 -8.48
CA TYR A 331 -38.38 -20.09 -9.08
C TYR A 331 -39.00 -21.35 -9.67
N THR A 332 -38.20 -22.22 -10.27
CA THR A 332 -38.70 -23.47 -10.88
C THR A 332 -38.61 -24.67 -9.94
N CYS A 333 -37.79 -24.59 -8.89
CA CYS A 333 -37.45 -25.68 -7.97
C CYS A 333 -36.79 -26.89 -8.68
N GLU A 334 -36.23 -26.70 -9.87
CA GLU A 334 -35.55 -27.75 -10.63
C GLU A 334 -34.06 -27.82 -10.27
N ILE A 335 -33.49 -29.03 -10.32
CA ILE A 335 -32.03 -29.23 -10.18
C ILE A 335 -31.35 -28.71 -11.45
N VAL A 336 -30.38 -27.83 -11.25
CA VAL A 336 -29.61 -27.18 -12.30
C VAL A 336 -28.22 -27.81 -12.36
N ASN A 337 -27.71 -28.02 -13.57
CA ASN A 337 -26.33 -28.44 -13.76
C ASN A 337 -25.39 -27.25 -13.57
N ASP A 338 -24.51 -27.33 -12.57
CA ASP A 338 -23.51 -26.30 -12.25
C ASP A 338 -22.72 -25.86 -13.50
N ASN A 339 -22.08 -26.79 -14.23
CA ASN A 339 -21.28 -26.46 -15.42
C ASN A 339 -22.07 -25.72 -16.51
N THR A 340 -23.36 -26.04 -16.69
CA THR A 340 -24.22 -25.32 -17.64
C THR A 340 -24.48 -23.89 -17.17
N LEU A 341 -24.83 -23.69 -15.89
CA LEU A 341 -25.03 -22.35 -15.33
C LEU A 341 -23.78 -21.50 -15.46
N GLN A 342 -22.63 -22.07 -15.08
CA GLN A 342 -21.32 -21.44 -15.22
C GLN A 342 -21.03 -21.03 -16.66
N THR A 343 -21.24 -21.93 -17.63
CA THR A 343 -21.05 -21.60 -19.04
C THR A 343 -21.94 -20.44 -19.50
N GLU A 344 -23.18 -20.35 -19.04
CA GLU A 344 -24.06 -19.21 -19.36
C GLU A 344 -23.61 -17.91 -18.67
N GLN A 345 -23.18 -17.96 -17.42
CA GLN A 345 -22.59 -16.80 -16.73
C GLN A 345 -21.33 -16.30 -17.46
N ALA A 346 -20.46 -17.20 -17.91
CA ALA A 346 -19.29 -16.85 -18.70
C ALA A 346 -19.67 -16.20 -20.05
N LYS A 347 -20.72 -16.68 -20.73
CA LYS A 347 -21.21 -16.05 -21.96
C LYS A 347 -21.76 -14.65 -21.72
N GLU A 348 -22.47 -14.43 -20.62
CA GLU A 348 -22.97 -13.11 -20.25
C GLU A 348 -21.83 -12.15 -19.89
N SER A 349 -20.83 -12.61 -19.14
CA SER A 349 -19.64 -11.80 -18.84
C SER A 349 -18.90 -11.37 -20.11
N MET A 350 -18.88 -12.23 -21.13
CA MET A 350 -18.31 -11.91 -22.44
C MET A 350 -19.06 -10.80 -23.20
N LYS A 351 -20.30 -10.45 -22.82
CA LYS A 351 -21.08 -9.36 -23.45
C LYS A 351 -20.91 -8.02 -22.75
N LEU A 352 -20.29 -7.99 -21.58
CA LEU A 352 -20.10 -6.75 -20.82
C LEU A 352 -19.21 -5.77 -21.58
N THR A 353 -19.65 -4.51 -21.60
CA THR A 353 -18.93 -3.39 -22.22
C THR A 353 -18.19 -2.53 -21.20
N ASP A 354 -18.68 -2.50 -19.96
CA ASP A 354 -17.96 -1.88 -18.84
C ASP A 354 -17.18 -2.97 -18.11
N LEU A 355 -15.86 -2.92 -18.25
CA LEU A 355 -14.93 -3.91 -17.71
C LEU A 355 -14.11 -3.35 -16.54
N THR A 356 -14.43 -2.14 -16.09
CA THR A 356 -13.72 -1.45 -15.01
C THR A 356 -13.86 -2.19 -13.68
N ILE A 357 -14.98 -2.91 -13.48
CA ILE A 357 -15.30 -3.60 -12.24
C ILE A 357 -14.37 -4.76 -11.92
N GLY A 358 -14.03 -5.59 -12.91
CA GLY A 358 -13.36 -6.86 -12.66
C GLY A 358 -11.94 -6.97 -13.20
N ALA A 359 -11.55 -6.21 -14.23
CA ALA A 359 -10.16 -6.26 -14.72
C ALA A 359 -9.24 -5.28 -13.97
N MET A 360 -9.73 -4.43 -13.07
CA MET A 360 -8.88 -3.65 -12.15
C MET A 360 -9.19 -3.99 -10.69
N ASP A 361 -9.62 -5.23 -10.43
CA ASP A 361 -9.93 -5.68 -9.08
C ASP A 361 -8.68 -6.07 -8.27
N ASN A 362 -8.88 -6.71 -7.12
CA ASN A 362 -7.81 -7.07 -6.18
C ASN A 362 -6.99 -8.31 -6.61
N THR A 363 -7.30 -8.92 -7.74
CA THR A 363 -6.62 -10.14 -8.21
C THR A 363 -5.97 -9.94 -9.58
N SER A 364 -6.41 -8.93 -10.32
CA SER A 364 -5.95 -8.66 -11.67
C SER A 364 -4.62 -7.90 -11.68
N LYS A 365 -3.60 -8.50 -12.30
CA LYS A 365 -2.28 -7.87 -12.44
C LYS A 365 -2.35 -6.73 -13.46
N SER A 366 -2.18 -5.50 -12.96
CA SER A 366 -2.40 -4.27 -13.75
C SER A 366 -1.26 -3.29 -13.62
N PHE A 367 -0.91 -2.55 -14.68
CA PHE A 367 0.08 -1.47 -14.61
C PHE A 367 -0.14 -0.36 -15.63
N VAL A 368 0.42 0.82 -15.34
CA VAL A 368 0.42 1.95 -16.26
C VAL A 368 1.43 1.71 -17.40
N ILE A 369 0.94 1.74 -18.63
CA ILE A 369 1.79 1.70 -19.83
C ILE A 369 2.38 3.08 -20.04
N THR A 370 3.71 3.17 -20.04
CA THR A 370 4.43 4.41 -20.37
C THR A 370 5.14 4.29 -21.73
N LYS A 371 5.51 5.43 -22.32
CA LYS A 371 6.27 5.50 -23.58
C LYS A 371 7.59 4.72 -23.57
N THR A 372 8.14 4.40 -22.40
CA THR A 372 9.40 3.65 -22.29
C THR A 372 9.21 2.13 -22.43
N MET A 373 7.97 1.64 -22.34
CA MET A 373 7.60 0.23 -22.53
C MET A 373 7.52 -0.15 -24.02
N THR A 374 8.65 -0.03 -24.72
CA THR A 374 8.71 -0.11 -26.18
C THR A 374 8.34 -1.48 -26.75
N ASN A 375 8.57 -2.59 -26.03
CA ASN A 375 8.23 -3.92 -26.51
C ASN A 375 6.70 -4.14 -26.44
N THR A 376 6.09 -3.73 -25.33
CA THR A 376 4.64 -3.76 -25.10
C THR A 376 3.92 -2.86 -26.11
N ILE A 377 4.38 -1.61 -26.27
CA ILE A 377 3.82 -0.67 -27.27
C ILE A 377 3.91 -1.25 -28.68
N LYS A 378 5.03 -1.89 -29.03
CA LYS A 378 5.18 -2.55 -30.33
C LYS A 378 4.14 -3.65 -30.52
N TYR A 379 3.98 -4.55 -29.55
CA TYR A 379 2.96 -5.60 -29.61
C TYR A 379 1.56 -5.03 -29.79
N LEU A 380 1.20 -4.01 -28.99
CA LEU A 380 -0.10 -3.35 -29.07
C LEU A 380 -0.33 -2.66 -30.43
N THR A 381 0.72 -2.08 -31.01
CA THR A 381 0.67 -1.44 -32.32
C THR A 381 0.46 -2.46 -33.43
N ASP A 382 1.29 -3.50 -33.47
CA ASP A 382 1.24 -4.54 -34.52
C ASP A 382 -0.11 -5.28 -34.54
N ASN A 383 -0.76 -5.40 -33.39
CA ASN A 383 -2.07 -6.04 -33.23
C ASN A 383 -3.26 -5.06 -33.23
N GLY A 384 -3.02 -3.75 -33.47
CA GLY A 384 -4.08 -2.75 -33.62
C GLY A 384 -4.83 -2.36 -32.34
N TYR A 385 -4.23 -2.58 -31.17
CA TYR A 385 -4.80 -2.28 -29.85
C TYR A 385 -4.47 -0.87 -29.34
N MET A 386 -3.54 -0.12 -29.94
CA MET A 386 -3.19 1.24 -29.48
C MET A 386 -4.39 2.20 -29.40
N LYS A 387 -5.37 2.03 -30.31
CA LYS A 387 -6.62 2.80 -30.31
C LYS A 387 -7.45 2.65 -29.01
N CYS A 388 -7.26 1.56 -28.26
CA CYS A 388 -7.95 1.30 -27.00
C CYS A 388 -7.41 2.15 -25.84
N LEU A 389 -6.20 2.70 -25.99
CA LEU A 389 -5.58 3.60 -25.00
C LEU A 389 -5.93 5.08 -25.24
N GLU A 390 -6.40 5.41 -26.45
CA GLU A 390 -6.83 6.76 -26.78
C GLU A 390 -8.08 7.14 -25.96
N SER A 391 -8.03 8.29 -25.30
CA SER A 391 -9.21 8.85 -24.65
C SER A 391 -9.71 10.07 -25.39
N LYS A 392 -11.03 10.21 -25.44
CA LYS A 392 -11.73 11.40 -25.97
C LYS A 392 -12.24 12.32 -24.87
N ILE A 393 -11.96 12.00 -23.61
CA ILE A 393 -12.43 12.75 -22.47
C ILE A 393 -11.80 14.14 -22.45
N THR A 394 -12.65 15.15 -22.32
CA THR A 394 -12.26 16.53 -22.14
C THR A 394 -13.03 17.14 -20.97
N ALA A 395 -12.73 18.41 -20.66
CA ALA A 395 -13.47 19.13 -19.64
C ALA A 395 -14.99 19.21 -19.92
N SER A 396 -15.47 19.06 -21.17
CA SER A 396 -16.92 19.05 -21.43
C SER A 396 -17.62 17.85 -20.79
N ASP A 397 -16.92 16.73 -20.63
CA ASP A 397 -17.44 15.46 -20.08
C ASP A 397 -17.46 15.44 -18.55
N VAL A 398 -16.85 16.44 -17.92
CA VAL A 398 -16.70 16.57 -16.46
C VAL A 398 -17.76 17.50 -15.89
N LYS A 399 -18.49 17.03 -14.88
CA LYS A 399 -19.46 17.82 -14.13
C LYS A 399 -18.75 18.78 -13.19
N SER A 400 -17.88 18.26 -12.34
CA SER A 400 -17.09 19.03 -11.37
C SER A 400 -15.83 18.27 -10.94
N MET A 401 -14.95 18.98 -10.24
CA MET A 401 -13.69 18.46 -9.74
C MET A 401 -13.40 19.01 -8.34
N LYS A 402 -12.79 18.19 -7.49
CA LYS A 402 -12.25 18.59 -6.18
C LYS A 402 -10.74 18.42 -6.16
N LEU A 403 -10.06 19.26 -5.39
CA LEU A 403 -8.60 19.22 -5.22
C LEU A 403 -8.22 19.19 -3.74
N CYS A 404 -7.40 18.24 -3.32
CA CYS A 404 -6.92 18.16 -1.95
C CYS A 404 -5.49 17.62 -1.90
N THR A 405 -4.82 17.81 -0.77
CA THR A 405 -3.60 17.07 -0.45
C THR A 405 -3.94 15.61 -0.10
N LYS A 406 -2.96 14.71 -0.22
CA LYS A 406 -3.13 13.30 0.18
C LYS A 406 -3.49 13.12 1.67
N SER A 407 -3.10 14.04 2.53
CA SER A 407 -3.43 14.00 3.95
C SER A 407 -4.88 14.44 4.20
N GLU A 408 -5.33 15.48 3.50
CA GLU A 408 -6.71 16.00 3.60
C GLU A 408 -7.72 15.00 3.04
N SER A 409 -7.36 14.28 1.98
CA SER A 409 -8.24 13.32 1.33
C SER A 409 -8.70 12.19 2.23
N ILE A 410 -7.98 11.87 3.32
CA ILE A 410 -8.35 10.82 4.28
C ILE A 410 -8.31 11.27 5.74
N ASN A 411 -8.23 12.59 5.97
CA ASN A 411 -8.12 13.22 7.28
C ASN A 411 -7.00 12.61 8.18
N LYS A 412 -5.79 12.50 7.62
CA LYS A 412 -4.58 12.00 8.28
C LYS A 412 -3.46 13.04 8.27
N THR A 413 -2.33 12.76 8.93
CA THR A 413 -1.12 13.61 8.83
C THR A 413 -0.21 13.10 7.71
N ASN A 414 0.68 13.95 7.18
CA ASN A 414 1.66 13.49 6.18
C ASN A 414 2.53 12.33 6.70
N ALA A 415 2.79 12.25 8.00
CA ALA A 415 3.56 11.16 8.61
C ALA A 415 2.86 9.80 8.56
N ASP A 416 1.57 9.78 8.26
CA ASP A 416 0.76 8.58 8.08
C ASP A 416 0.63 8.19 6.59
N MET A 417 1.06 9.05 5.66
CA MET A 417 0.86 8.88 4.22
C MET A 417 2.13 8.44 3.51
N LEU A 418 2.05 7.32 2.78
CA LEU A 418 3.12 6.95 1.84
C LEU A 418 3.19 7.99 0.72
N PRO A 419 4.38 8.25 0.14
CA PRO A 419 4.53 9.20 -0.95
C PRO A 419 4.23 8.56 -2.32
N LEU A 420 3.17 7.78 -2.41
CA LEU A 420 2.69 7.13 -3.63
C LEU A 420 1.24 7.46 -3.91
N PHE A 421 0.90 7.46 -5.19
CA PHE A 421 -0.47 7.61 -5.69
C PHE A 421 -0.78 6.51 -6.70
N SER A 422 -2.03 6.05 -6.68
CA SER A 422 -2.63 5.15 -7.66
C SER A 422 -4.00 5.68 -8.05
N GLY A 423 -4.20 5.94 -9.32
CA GLY A 423 -5.43 6.47 -9.90
C GLY A 423 -6.56 5.46 -9.84
N GLY A 424 -7.77 5.96 -10.05
CA GLY A 424 -8.97 5.20 -9.80
C GLY A 424 -10.15 5.61 -10.65
N TYR A 425 -11.08 4.67 -10.86
CA TYR A 425 -12.34 4.90 -11.55
C TYR A 425 -13.47 4.07 -10.93
N ASN A 426 -14.63 4.69 -10.74
CA ASN A 426 -15.89 4.05 -10.41
C ASN A 426 -16.91 4.33 -11.52
N SER A 427 -17.56 3.27 -11.99
CA SER A 427 -18.75 3.40 -12.82
C SER A 427 -19.95 3.93 -12.00
N VAL A 428 -21.00 4.35 -12.69
CA VAL A 428 -22.27 4.74 -12.03
C VAL A 428 -22.91 3.55 -11.29
N ALA A 429 -22.74 2.33 -11.82
CA ALA A 429 -23.26 1.13 -11.18
C ALA A 429 -22.49 0.83 -9.88
N ASP A 430 -21.18 1.09 -9.87
CA ASP A 430 -20.30 0.90 -8.72
C ASP A 430 -20.73 1.78 -7.56
N ILE A 431 -20.87 3.07 -7.85
CA ILE A 431 -21.26 4.07 -6.86
C ILE A 431 -22.60 3.68 -6.24
N LYS A 432 -23.58 3.29 -7.06
CA LYS A 432 -24.88 2.81 -6.57
C LYS A 432 -24.78 1.56 -5.71
N SER A 433 -23.93 0.60 -6.10
CA SER A 433 -23.72 -0.62 -5.34
C SER A 433 -23.13 -0.32 -3.96
N PHE A 434 -22.10 0.52 -3.89
CA PHE A 434 -21.51 0.99 -2.64
C PHE A 434 -22.53 1.72 -1.75
N ASP A 435 -23.30 2.66 -2.33
CA ASP A 435 -24.31 3.43 -1.60
C ASP A 435 -25.43 2.53 -1.07
N SER A 436 -25.86 1.52 -1.84
CA SER A 436 -26.94 0.60 -1.45
C SER A 436 -26.53 -0.43 -0.39
N ASN A 437 -25.26 -0.84 -0.39
CA ASN A 437 -24.73 -1.81 0.56
C ASN A 437 -24.40 -1.18 1.92
N MET A 438 -24.36 0.15 2.04
CA MET A 438 -24.25 0.84 3.34
C MET A 438 -25.45 0.58 4.27
N ASP A 439 -26.62 0.19 3.75
CA ASP A 439 -27.85 0.02 4.55
C ASP A 439 -28.07 -1.40 5.12
N LEU A 440 -27.29 -2.41 4.71
CA LEU A 440 -27.48 -3.83 5.07
C LEU A 440 -26.18 -4.46 5.61
N ASP A 441 -26.06 -4.55 6.94
CA ASP A 441 -25.02 -5.30 7.71
C ASP A 441 -23.52 -4.96 7.46
N MET A 442 -23.18 -4.05 6.53
CA MET A 442 -21.81 -3.54 6.33
C MET A 442 -21.33 -2.54 7.39
N ASP A 443 -22.24 -2.06 8.24
CA ASP A 443 -21.98 -1.08 9.31
C ASP A 443 -20.87 -1.56 10.27
N LEU A 444 -20.77 -2.84 10.62
CA LEU A 444 -19.76 -3.31 11.58
C LEU A 444 -18.34 -3.42 10.99
N PHE A 445 -18.23 -3.76 9.71
CA PHE A 445 -16.91 -3.93 9.05
C PHE A 445 -16.37 -2.58 8.57
N TYR A 446 -17.23 -1.68 8.06
CA TYR A 446 -16.83 -0.41 7.45
C TYR A 446 -17.04 0.82 8.35
N ALA A 447 -17.81 0.78 9.45
CA ALA A 447 -17.81 1.90 10.42
C ALA A 447 -16.45 2.11 11.09
N ASN A 448 -15.56 1.11 11.07
CA ASN A 448 -14.16 1.23 11.50
C ASN A 448 -13.20 1.67 10.38
N TYR A 449 -13.68 1.76 9.12
CA TYR A 449 -12.91 2.17 7.94
C TYR A 449 -13.70 3.19 7.09
N PRO A 450 -14.03 4.38 7.65
CA PRO A 450 -14.81 5.40 6.95
C PRO A 450 -14.20 5.83 5.62
N GLN A 451 -12.89 5.66 5.43
CA GLN A 451 -12.17 5.85 4.15
C GLN A 451 -12.65 4.95 3.00
N SER A 452 -13.54 4.00 3.24
CA SER A 452 -14.07 3.06 2.25
C SER A 452 -15.35 3.53 1.53
N ASN A 453 -15.66 4.82 1.62
CA ASN A 453 -16.81 5.41 0.95
C ASN A 453 -16.40 5.87 -0.47
N SER A 454 -17.20 5.53 -1.48
CA SER A 454 -17.04 5.97 -2.89
C SER A 454 -16.95 7.49 -3.05
N HIS A 455 -17.41 8.23 -2.04
CA HIS A 455 -17.47 9.70 -1.96
C HIS A 455 -16.60 10.30 -0.84
N TYR A 456 -15.56 9.62 -0.36
CA TYR A 456 -14.84 10.09 0.83
C TYR A 456 -14.22 11.50 0.67
N ILE A 457 -13.63 11.82 -0.48
CA ILE A 457 -13.10 13.17 -0.74
C ILE A 457 -14.25 14.17 -0.90
N GLU A 458 -15.32 13.77 -1.61
CA GLU A 458 -16.52 14.58 -1.78
C GLU A 458 -17.10 15.06 -0.44
N HIS A 459 -17.11 14.20 0.59
CA HIS A 459 -17.65 14.55 1.90
C HIS A 459 -16.71 15.40 2.76
N ASN A 460 -15.40 15.27 2.59
CA ASN A 460 -14.41 15.90 3.48
C ASN A 460 -13.75 17.16 2.91
N VAL A 461 -13.87 17.41 1.60
CA VAL A 461 -13.25 18.56 0.94
C VAL A 461 -14.33 19.53 0.43
N PRO A 462 -14.41 20.76 1.00
CA PRO A 462 -15.49 21.70 0.70
C PRO A 462 -15.33 22.44 -0.63
N ASN A 463 -14.24 22.21 -1.38
CA ASN A 463 -14.04 22.86 -2.66
C ASN A 463 -14.81 22.15 -3.78
N GLU A 464 -15.23 22.93 -4.77
CA GLU A 464 -15.80 22.41 -5.99
C GLU A 464 -15.37 23.33 -7.15
N ILE A 465 -14.76 22.73 -8.17
CA ILE A 465 -14.25 23.41 -9.34
C ILE A 465 -15.09 22.99 -10.55
N THR A 466 -15.76 23.96 -11.17
CA THR A 466 -16.57 23.77 -12.38
C THR A 466 -15.98 24.47 -13.61
N SER A 467 -14.88 25.22 -13.42
CA SER A 467 -14.16 25.91 -14.49
C SER A 467 -13.59 24.91 -15.50
N LYS A 468 -14.13 24.91 -16.72
CA LYS A 468 -13.72 24.00 -17.80
C LYS A 468 -12.26 24.15 -18.18
N SER A 469 -11.72 25.38 -18.18
CA SER A 469 -10.31 25.61 -18.46
C SER A 469 -9.39 25.05 -17.38
N THR A 470 -9.78 25.16 -16.11
CA THR A 470 -9.04 24.58 -14.98
C THR A 470 -9.08 23.06 -15.03
N ILE A 471 -10.26 22.49 -15.27
CA ILE A 471 -10.45 21.03 -15.40
C ILE A 471 -9.59 20.50 -16.55
N GLN A 472 -9.60 21.15 -17.73
CA GLN A 472 -8.80 20.69 -18.86
C GLN A 472 -7.31 20.70 -18.52
N LYS A 473 -6.80 21.76 -17.88
CA LYS A 473 -5.40 21.81 -17.44
C LYS A 473 -5.05 20.69 -16.47
N VAL A 474 -5.96 20.29 -15.58
CA VAL A 474 -5.76 19.14 -14.69
C VAL A 474 -5.69 17.85 -15.50
N LEU A 475 -6.66 17.60 -16.39
CA LEU A 475 -6.67 16.41 -17.27
C LEU A 475 -5.40 16.31 -18.14
N ASP A 476 -4.87 17.44 -18.61
CA ASP A 476 -3.67 17.48 -19.45
C ASP A 476 -2.38 17.17 -18.67
N ASN A 477 -2.39 17.37 -17.34
CA ASN A 477 -1.19 17.29 -16.49
C ASN A 477 -1.30 16.23 -15.38
N CYS A 478 -2.34 15.39 -15.40
CA CYS A 478 -2.53 14.37 -14.40
C CYS A 478 -1.86 13.05 -14.77
N PHE A 479 -1.48 12.31 -13.73
CA PHE A 479 -0.91 10.97 -13.84
C PHE A 479 -1.68 9.96 -12.98
N LEU A 480 -1.57 8.70 -13.36
CA LEU A 480 -2.27 7.55 -12.79
C LEU A 480 -1.45 6.85 -11.73
N TYR A 481 -0.13 6.78 -11.85
CA TYR A 481 0.66 6.07 -10.84
C TYR A 481 2.00 6.76 -10.62
N GLY A 482 2.50 6.74 -9.38
CA GLY A 482 3.88 7.12 -9.08
C GLY A 482 4.02 7.97 -7.82
N TYR A 483 5.14 8.69 -7.73
CA TYR A 483 5.49 9.52 -6.58
C TYR A 483 4.49 10.66 -6.37
N CYS A 484 3.95 10.74 -5.15
CA CYS A 484 3.04 11.80 -4.72
C CYS A 484 3.58 12.50 -3.48
N GLY A 485 4.26 13.62 -3.71
CA GLY A 485 4.84 14.44 -2.67
C GLY A 485 3.80 15.19 -1.84
N ASN A 486 4.21 15.73 -0.70
CA ASN A 486 3.32 16.46 0.20
C ASN A 486 2.79 17.77 -0.41
N ASN A 487 3.51 18.31 -1.39
CA ASN A 487 3.08 19.49 -2.14
C ASN A 487 2.17 19.16 -3.34
N TYR A 488 1.92 17.89 -3.65
CA TYR A 488 1.08 17.46 -4.78
C TYR A 488 -0.40 17.63 -4.44
N ARG A 489 -1.27 17.50 -5.44
CA ARG A 489 -2.72 17.45 -5.21
C ARG A 489 -3.32 16.23 -5.87
N ILE A 490 -4.31 15.66 -5.19
CA ILE A 490 -5.22 14.70 -5.81
C ILE A 490 -6.42 15.45 -6.34
N ALA A 491 -6.81 15.09 -7.55
CA ALA A 491 -8.00 15.54 -8.23
C ALA A 491 -9.03 14.41 -8.23
N GLU A 492 -10.16 14.62 -7.57
CA GLU A 492 -11.35 13.79 -7.76
C GLU A 492 -12.21 14.46 -8.84
N ILE A 493 -12.57 13.71 -9.87
CA ILE A 493 -13.31 14.18 -11.03
C ILE A 493 -14.65 13.45 -11.07
N THR A 494 -15.74 14.20 -10.99
CA THR A 494 -17.08 13.70 -11.23
C THR A 494 -17.46 13.97 -12.68
N PHE A 495 -17.74 12.92 -13.45
CA PHE A 495 -18.19 13.03 -14.82
C PHE A 495 -19.68 13.37 -14.93
N ASN A 496 -20.13 13.81 -16.11
CA ASN A 496 -21.53 14.17 -16.36
C ASN A 496 -22.53 13.01 -16.16
N ASP A 497 -22.09 11.77 -16.37
CA ASP A 497 -22.89 10.57 -16.14
C ASP A 497 -22.97 10.17 -14.67
N GLY A 498 -22.16 10.80 -13.80
CA GLY A 498 -22.06 10.48 -12.38
C GLY A 498 -20.93 9.52 -12.02
N SER A 499 -20.18 8.99 -13.00
CA SER A 499 -18.96 8.23 -12.71
C SER A 499 -17.88 9.12 -12.08
N ILE A 500 -16.98 8.52 -11.30
CA ILE A 500 -15.94 9.24 -10.56
C ILE A 500 -14.57 8.69 -10.90
N ALA A 501 -13.58 9.55 -11.08
CA ALA A 501 -12.18 9.16 -11.20
C ALA A 501 -11.27 9.98 -10.29
N THR A 502 -10.13 9.41 -9.90
CA THR A 502 -9.09 10.12 -9.15
C THR A 502 -7.76 10.12 -9.89
N TYR A 503 -7.07 11.26 -9.81
CA TYR A 503 -5.76 11.46 -10.44
C TYR A 503 -4.84 12.30 -9.56
N CYS A 504 -3.54 12.30 -9.83
CA CYS A 504 -2.61 13.19 -9.15
C CYS A 504 -2.04 14.25 -10.10
N ILE A 505 -1.81 15.45 -9.57
CA ILE A 505 -1.07 16.53 -10.22
C ILE A 505 0.08 16.99 -9.33
N THR A 506 1.18 17.39 -9.97
CA THR A 506 2.36 17.89 -9.25
C THR A 506 2.08 19.21 -8.55
N GLY A 507 2.86 19.51 -7.50
CA GLY A 507 2.77 20.79 -6.80
C GLY A 507 3.04 21.99 -7.72
N GLU A 508 3.95 21.85 -8.69
CA GLU A 508 4.24 22.90 -9.68
C GLU A 508 3.02 23.21 -10.55
N VAL A 509 2.31 22.17 -11.01
CA VAL A 509 1.08 22.33 -11.80
C VAL A 509 0.02 23.02 -10.95
N TYR A 510 -0.18 22.57 -9.71
CA TYR A 510 -1.14 23.18 -8.80
C TYR A 510 -0.85 24.67 -8.54
N GLU A 511 0.40 25.04 -8.26
CA GLU A 511 0.80 26.44 -8.06
C GLU A 511 0.49 27.34 -9.27
N LYS A 512 0.58 26.80 -10.49
CA LYS A 512 0.21 27.50 -11.72
C LYS A 512 -1.31 27.61 -11.91
N LEU A 513 -2.09 26.69 -11.36
CA LEU A 513 -3.56 26.72 -11.42
C LEU A 513 -4.17 27.74 -10.45
N MET A 514 -3.49 28.00 -9.33
CA MET A 514 -3.95 28.91 -8.27
C MET A 514 -3.55 30.38 -8.49
N LYS A 515 -2.83 30.68 -9.57
CA LYS A 515 -2.48 32.03 -10.02
C LYS A 515 -3.36 32.43 -11.20
#